data_AF-A0A962XE82-F1
#
_entry.id   AF-A0A962XE82-F1
#
_cell.length_a   1.000
_cell.length_b   1.000
_cell.length_c   1.000
_cell.angle_alpha   90.00
_cell.angle_beta   90.00
_cell.angle_gamma   90.00
#
_symmetry.space_group_name_H-M   'P 1'
#
loop_
_entity.id
_entity.type
_entity.pdbx_description
1 polymer ?
#
loop_
_entity_poly.entity_id
_entity_poly.type
_entity_poly.pdbx_seq_one_letter_code
_entity_poly.pdbx_strand_id
1 'polypeptide(L)'
;MTADILSPGKGRLGSRAVYVVDGARTPFLRARGGPGPFRASDLAVAAARALLTRLGLDGDRLDQVLLGCVSSGPDEANIARVVALRLGCSERVPAWTVQRNCASGMQALDSAALEIASGRSDLVLAGGTESMSHHPVLFNRLMVAWLGQWSQARSISARGR
;
A
#
# COMPACT_ATOMS: atom_id res chain seq x y z
N MET A 1 15.71 -31.52 26.56
CA MET A 1 14.35 -32.06 26.35
C MET A 1 13.47 -31.49 27.44
N THR A 2 12.37 -30.77 27.24
CA THR A 2 11.60 -30.23 26.11
C THR A 2 10.46 -29.46 26.81
N ALA A 3 9.95 -28.40 26.19
CA ALA A 3 8.78 -27.60 26.63
C ALA A 3 9.04 -26.49 27.66
N ASP A 4 9.48 -25.31 27.18
CA ASP A 4 8.97 -24.03 27.74
C ASP A 4 9.06 -22.83 26.78
N ILE A 5 8.96 -23.07 25.46
CA ILE A 5 8.90 -21.98 24.45
C ILE A 5 7.45 -21.48 24.25
N LEU A 6 6.47 -22.06 24.94
CA LEU A 6 5.05 -21.71 24.84
C LEU A 6 4.53 -20.90 26.05
N SER A 7 5.39 -20.45 26.96
CA SER A 7 4.95 -19.58 28.06
C SER A 7 4.41 -18.25 27.48
N PRO A 8 3.12 -17.90 27.72
CA PRO A 8 2.46 -16.75 27.10
C PRO A 8 2.86 -15.47 27.84
N GLY A 9 4.12 -15.07 27.74
CA GLY A 9 4.66 -14.03 28.59
C GLY A 9 6.03 -13.49 28.19
N LYS A 10 6.14 -12.86 27.01
CA LYS A 10 6.95 -11.63 26.81
C LYS A 10 6.79 -11.09 25.39
N GLY A 11 6.11 -9.94 25.27
CA GLY A 11 5.97 -9.16 24.03
C GLY A 11 4.55 -9.02 23.46
N ARG A 12 3.49 -9.13 24.29
CA ARG A 12 2.11 -9.25 23.79
C ARG A 12 1.53 -7.92 23.30
N LEU A 13 1.36 -7.80 21.99
CA LEU A 13 0.28 -7.01 21.38
C LEU A 13 -1.06 -7.52 21.96
N GLY A 14 -1.68 -6.77 22.87
CA GLY A 14 -3.05 -7.00 23.35
C GLY A 14 -3.36 -8.36 23.99
N SER A 15 -4.57 -8.48 24.54
CA SER A 15 -5.08 -9.70 25.18
C SER A 15 -5.38 -10.83 24.19
N ARG A 16 -5.45 -10.53 22.89
CA ARG A 16 -5.91 -11.44 21.83
C ARG A 16 -4.76 -11.89 20.93
N ALA A 17 -4.71 -13.19 20.64
CA ALA A 17 -3.73 -13.75 19.72
C ALA A 17 -4.02 -13.29 18.28
N VAL A 18 -2.97 -12.98 17.53
CA VAL A 18 -3.02 -12.55 16.13
C VAL A 18 -2.28 -13.57 15.28
N TYR A 19 -2.85 -13.92 14.13
CA TYR A 19 -2.33 -14.96 13.25
C TYR A 19 -2.24 -14.47 11.81
N VAL A 20 -1.22 -14.94 11.09
CA VAL A 20 -1.13 -14.82 9.63
C VAL A 20 -1.78 -16.07 9.03
N VAL A 21 -2.89 -15.89 8.30
CA VAL A 21 -3.66 -17.00 7.73
C VAL A 21 -3.01 -17.50 6.45
N ASP A 22 -2.68 -16.60 5.52
CA ASP A 22 -2.07 -16.89 4.23
C ASP A 22 -1.45 -15.60 3.64
N GLY A 23 -0.64 -15.73 2.59
CA GLY A 23 -0.01 -14.62 1.90
C GLY A 23 0.13 -14.84 0.39
N ALA A 24 0.22 -13.75 -0.35
CA ALA A 24 0.50 -13.78 -1.79
C ALA A 24 1.33 -12.55 -2.17
N ARG A 25 2.10 -12.69 -3.25
CA ARG A 25 2.84 -11.56 -3.86
C ARG A 25 2.91 -11.71 -5.36
N THR A 26 3.08 -10.59 -6.06
CA THR A 26 3.46 -10.60 -7.47
C THR A 26 4.94 -10.97 -7.65
N PRO A 27 5.34 -11.44 -8.84
CA PRO A 27 6.74 -11.46 -9.24
C PRO A 27 7.34 -10.05 -9.24
N PHE A 28 8.59 -9.91 -8.79
CA PHE A 28 9.28 -8.62 -8.84
C PHE A 28 9.89 -8.40 -10.21
N LEU A 29 9.49 -7.30 -10.86
CA LEU A 29 9.93 -6.93 -12.20
C LEU A 29 10.93 -5.77 -12.11
N ARG A 30 11.86 -5.71 -13.07
CA ARG A 30 12.80 -4.59 -13.17
C ARG A 30 12.13 -3.40 -13.87
N ALA A 31 12.20 -2.22 -13.26
CA ALA A 31 11.85 -0.97 -13.94
C ALA A 31 12.85 -0.67 -15.07
N ARG A 32 12.36 -0.22 -16.23
CA ARG A 32 13.18 0.05 -17.42
C ARG A 32 12.81 1.39 -18.05
N GLY A 33 13.61 2.42 -17.82
CA GLY A 33 13.66 3.67 -18.61
C GLY A 33 12.41 4.56 -18.66
N GLY A 34 11.24 4.04 -18.28
CA GLY A 34 9.96 4.75 -18.30
C GLY A 34 8.84 3.93 -17.66
N PRO A 35 7.59 4.41 -17.75
CA PRO A 35 6.42 3.76 -17.15
C PRO A 35 6.22 2.34 -17.67
N GLY A 36 6.18 1.39 -16.74
CA GLY A 36 5.85 -0.01 -17.04
C GLY A 36 4.34 -0.20 -17.25
N PRO A 37 3.90 -1.41 -17.62
CA PRO A 37 2.49 -1.69 -17.87
C PRO A 37 1.62 -1.73 -16.60
N PHE A 38 2.22 -1.75 -15.42
CA PHE A 38 1.51 -1.95 -14.15
C PHE A 38 1.68 -0.73 -13.22
N ARG A 39 0.56 -0.17 -12.79
CA ARG A 39 0.50 0.75 -11.66
C ARG A 39 0.70 -0.02 -10.36
N ALA A 40 1.01 0.69 -9.28
CA ALA A 40 1.15 0.07 -7.97
C ALA A 40 -0.17 -0.60 -7.52
N SER A 41 -1.33 -0.02 -7.85
CA SER A 41 -2.61 -0.63 -7.49
C SER A 41 -2.90 -1.91 -8.27
N ASP A 42 -2.44 -2.03 -9.54
CA ASP A 42 -2.61 -3.24 -10.35
C ASP A 42 -1.88 -4.43 -9.71
N LEU A 43 -0.65 -4.20 -9.26
CA LEU A 43 0.17 -5.22 -8.58
C LEU A 43 -0.48 -5.66 -7.26
N ALA A 44 -0.98 -4.71 -6.48
CA ALA A 44 -1.69 -5.00 -5.23
C ALA A 44 -2.98 -5.80 -5.47
N VAL A 45 -3.80 -5.39 -6.44
CA VAL A 45 -5.04 -6.10 -6.81
C VAL A 45 -4.73 -7.51 -7.29
N ALA A 46 -3.69 -7.69 -8.11
CA ALA A 46 -3.30 -9.01 -8.60
C ALA A 46 -2.92 -9.96 -7.45
N ALA A 47 -2.11 -9.51 -6.50
CA ALA A 47 -1.74 -10.30 -5.33
C ALA A 47 -2.93 -10.58 -4.40
N ALA A 48 -3.68 -9.53 -4.04
CA ALA A 48 -4.78 -9.63 -3.09
C ALA A 48 -5.96 -10.43 -3.65
N ARG A 49 -6.30 -10.29 -4.94
CA ARG A 49 -7.39 -11.07 -5.55
C ARG A 49 -7.06 -12.56 -5.57
N ALA A 50 -5.81 -12.91 -5.90
CA ALA A 50 -5.37 -14.30 -5.89
C ALA A 50 -5.43 -14.91 -4.48
N LEU A 51 -5.07 -14.12 -3.45
CA LEU A 51 -5.20 -14.50 -2.05
C LEU A 51 -6.66 -14.71 -1.62
N LEU A 52 -7.52 -13.71 -1.83
CA LEU A 52 -8.93 -13.76 -1.44
C LEU A 52 -9.69 -14.88 -2.14
N THR A 53 -9.43 -15.09 -3.44
CA THR A 53 -10.03 -16.19 -4.21
C THR A 53 -9.62 -17.54 -3.64
N ARG A 54 -8.34 -17.72 -3.29
CA ARG A 54 -7.84 -18.97 -2.70
C ARG A 54 -8.44 -19.26 -1.33
N LEU A 55 -8.74 -18.21 -0.55
CA LEU A 55 -9.40 -18.32 0.74
C LEU A 55 -10.94 -18.40 0.64
N GLY A 56 -11.53 -18.22 -0.54
CA GLY A 56 -12.98 -18.16 -0.72
C GLY A 56 -13.63 -16.97 0.01
N LEU A 57 -12.93 -15.85 0.10
CA LEU A 57 -13.36 -14.65 0.81
C LEU A 57 -13.79 -13.54 -0.16
N ASP A 58 -14.96 -12.98 0.08
CA ASP A 58 -15.39 -11.74 -0.56
C ASP A 58 -14.79 -10.52 0.15
N GLY A 59 -14.66 -9.40 -0.58
CA GLY A 59 -14.06 -8.17 -0.06
C GLY A 59 -14.77 -7.61 1.18
N ASP A 60 -16.08 -7.81 1.30
CA ASP A 60 -16.90 -7.37 2.45
C ASP A 60 -16.73 -8.20 3.72
N ARG A 61 -15.96 -9.30 3.65
CA ARG A 61 -15.58 -10.07 4.84
C ARG A 61 -14.43 -9.43 5.60
N LEU A 62 -13.71 -8.50 4.99
CA LEU A 62 -12.61 -7.78 5.60
C LEU A 62 -13.16 -6.62 6.45
N ASP A 63 -12.64 -6.45 7.65
CA ASP A 63 -12.94 -5.29 8.48
C ASP A 63 -12.14 -4.07 8.03
N GLN A 64 -10.96 -4.29 7.43
CA GLN A 64 -10.08 -3.23 6.97
C GLN A 64 -9.07 -3.70 5.92
N VAL A 65 -8.61 -2.78 5.07
CA VAL A 65 -7.50 -3.00 4.13
C VAL A 65 -6.36 -2.01 4.38
N LEU A 66 -5.17 -2.51 4.70
CA LEU A 66 -3.96 -1.74 4.98
C LEU A 66 -2.88 -2.03 3.96
N LEU A 67 -2.45 -1.04 3.19
CA LEU A 67 -1.33 -1.22 2.26
C LEU A 67 -0.23 -0.20 2.51
N GLY A 68 1.00 -0.68 2.51
CA GLY A 68 2.18 0.16 2.44
C GLY A 68 2.56 0.52 1.01
N CYS A 69 2.84 1.80 0.75
CA CYS A 69 3.33 2.28 -0.55
C CYS A 69 4.18 3.54 -0.34
N VAL A 70 5.38 3.60 -0.91
CA VAL A 70 6.27 4.75 -0.72
C VAL A 70 5.86 5.89 -1.61
N SER A 71 5.54 5.57 -2.87
CA SER A 71 5.13 6.55 -3.85
C SER A 71 3.91 6.07 -4.61
N SER A 72 2.75 6.33 -4.03
CA SER A 72 1.50 6.14 -4.74
C SER A 72 1.43 7.07 -5.95
N GLY A 73 0.80 6.60 -7.03
CA GLY A 73 0.54 7.44 -8.20
C GLY A 73 -0.31 8.66 -7.84
N PRO A 74 -0.31 9.72 -8.67
CA PRO A 74 -1.08 10.95 -8.42
C PRO A 74 -2.58 10.68 -8.28
N ASP A 75 -3.10 9.67 -8.97
CA ASP A 75 -4.51 9.25 -8.93
C ASP A 75 -4.80 8.23 -7.81
N GLU A 76 -3.77 7.87 -7.01
CA GLU A 76 -3.80 6.77 -6.04
C GLU A 76 -3.37 7.22 -4.64
N ALA A 77 -3.63 8.49 -4.27
CA ALA A 77 -3.16 9.07 -3.01
C ALA A 77 -3.42 8.17 -1.78
N ASN A 78 -4.60 7.55 -1.71
CA ASN A 78 -4.88 6.43 -0.80
C ASN A 78 -5.01 5.12 -1.60
N ILE A 79 -3.87 4.53 -1.96
CA ILE A 79 -3.80 3.33 -2.80
C ILE A 79 -4.49 2.13 -2.15
N ALA A 80 -4.45 2.00 -0.82
CA ALA A 80 -5.18 0.97 -0.10
C ALA A 80 -6.69 1.04 -0.39
N ARG A 81 -7.27 2.25 -0.42
CA ARG A 81 -8.69 2.43 -0.75
C ARG A 81 -9.00 2.13 -2.20
N VAL A 82 -8.13 2.55 -3.13
CA VAL A 82 -8.27 2.20 -4.56
C VAL A 82 -8.27 0.68 -4.73
N VAL A 83 -7.35 -0.02 -4.08
CA VAL A 83 -7.24 -1.48 -4.14
C VAL A 83 -8.45 -2.16 -3.51
N ALA A 84 -8.90 -1.72 -2.33
CA ALA A 84 -10.08 -2.28 -1.67
C ALA A 84 -11.33 -2.21 -2.56
N LEU A 85 -11.60 -1.04 -3.16
CA LEU A 85 -12.73 -0.86 -4.07
C LEU A 85 -12.59 -1.76 -5.32
N ARG A 86 -11.38 -1.86 -5.89
CA ARG A 86 -11.12 -2.75 -7.03
C ARG A 86 -11.27 -4.22 -6.67
N LEU A 87 -11.05 -4.62 -5.42
CA LEU A 87 -11.28 -5.98 -4.92
C LEU A 87 -12.76 -6.31 -4.68
N GLY A 88 -13.65 -5.32 -4.77
CA GLY A 88 -15.08 -5.48 -4.54
C GLY A 88 -15.50 -5.26 -3.09
N CYS A 89 -14.65 -4.66 -2.26
CA CYS A 89 -15.07 -4.18 -0.94
C CYS A 89 -16.10 -3.05 -1.10
N SER A 90 -17.17 -3.10 -0.31
CA SER A 90 -18.14 -2.01 -0.20
C SER A 90 -17.55 -0.78 0.46
N GLU A 91 -18.32 0.29 0.45
CA GLU A 91 -17.87 1.55 1.03
C GLU A 91 -17.63 1.47 2.54
N ARG A 92 -18.25 0.50 3.22
CA ARG A 92 -18.18 0.27 4.67
C ARG A 92 -16.83 -0.26 5.14
N VAL A 93 -16.07 -0.93 4.28
CA VAL A 93 -14.74 -1.46 4.63
C VAL A 93 -13.72 -0.32 4.55
N PRO A 94 -13.23 0.23 5.68
CA PRO A 94 -12.20 1.25 5.66
C PRO A 94 -10.90 0.73 5.04
N ALA A 95 -10.16 1.63 4.40
CA ALA A 95 -8.86 1.30 3.84
C ALA A 95 -7.95 2.53 3.85
N TRP A 96 -6.71 2.35 4.27
CA TRP A 96 -5.75 3.44 4.36
C TRP A 96 -4.31 2.99 4.09
N THR A 97 -3.54 3.93 3.59
CA THR A 97 -2.17 3.70 3.12
C THR A 97 -1.17 4.13 4.17
N VAL A 98 -0.17 3.30 4.45
CA VAL A 98 0.97 3.65 5.30
C VAL A 98 2.21 3.94 4.48
N GLN A 99 3.03 4.85 4.98
CA GLN A 99 4.32 5.16 4.39
C GLN A 99 5.40 5.16 5.47
N ARG A 100 6.32 4.21 5.35
CA ARG A 100 7.53 4.08 6.16
C ARG A 100 8.71 3.61 5.29
N ASN A 101 8.92 4.27 4.16
CA ASN A 101 9.93 3.90 3.15
C ASN A 101 9.87 2.39 2.82
N CYS A 102 11.02 1.72 2.72
CA CYS A 102 11.12 0.28 2.44
C CYS A 102 10.38 -0.59 3.48
N ALA A 103 10.09 -0.07 4.67
CA ALA A 103 9.36 -0.78 5.72
C ALA A 103 7.84 -0.60 5.64
N SER A 104 7.29 0.10 4.63
CA SER A 104 5.85 0.39 4.53
C SER A 104 4.98 -0.87 4.57
N GLY A 105 5.37 -1.95 3.88
CA GLY A 105 4.63 -3.21 3.91
C GLY A 105 4.62 -3.87 5.29
N MET A 106 5.74 -3.79 6.03
CA MET A 106 5.81 -4.27 7.41
C MET A 106 5.02 -3.37 8.36
N GLN A 107 4.99 -2.06 8.13
CA GLN A 107 4.18 -1.14 8.91
C GLN A 107 2.68 -1.45 8.76
N ALA A 108 2.23 -1.85 7.57
CA ALA A 108 0.84 -2.24 7.36
C ALA A 108 0.49 -3.51 8.18
N LEU A 109 1.40 -4.48 8.22
CA LEU A 109 1.24 -5.69 9.04
C LEU A 109 1.23 -5.39 10.54
N ASP A 110 2.12 -4.51 10.99
CA ASP A 110 2.18 -4.05 12.39
C ASP A 110 0.89 -3.33 12.82
N SER A 111 0.39 -2.41 11.99
CA SER A 111 -0.87 -1.73 12.23
C SER A 111 -2.07 -2.70 12.25
N ALA A 112 -2.12 -3.68 11.33
CA ALA A 112 -3.16 -4.71 11.34
C ALA A 112 -3.11 -5.57 12.60
N ALA A 113 -1.91 -5.95 13.04
CA ALA A 113 -1.74 -6.74 14.25
C ALA A 113 -2.22 -5.96 15.49
N LEU A 114 -1.96 -4.65 15.58
CA LEU A 114 -2.47 -3.78 16.63
C LEU A 114 -4.00 -3.67 16.61
N GLU A 115 -4.62 -3.49 15.43
CA GLU A 115 -6.08 -3.46 15.29
C GLU A 115 -6.72 -4.76 15.79
N ILE A 116 -6.18 -5.92 15.36
CA ILE A 116 -6.68 -7.24 15.74
C ILE A 116 -6.49 -7.51 17.23
N ALA A 117 -5.29 -7.23 17.76
CA ALA A 117 -4.95 -7.42 19.17
C ALA A 117 -5.79 -6.54 20.11
N SER A 118 -6.21 -5.37 19.64
CA SER A 118 -7.08 -4.44 20.38
C SER A 118 -8.58 -4.78 20.31
N GLY A 119 -8.96 -5.75 19.47
CA GLY A 119 -10.37 -6.14 19.26
C GLY A 119 -11.16 -5.18 18.36
N ARG A 120 -10.50 -4.26 17.64
CA ARG A 120 -11.15 -3.35 16.69
C ARG A 120 -11.41 -3.97 15.32
N SER A 121 -10.71 -5.06 14.99
CA SER A 121 -10.90 -5.82 13.77
C SER A 121 -10.65 -7.29 14.04
N ASP A 122 -11.26 -8.18 13.27
CA ASP A 122 -11.08 -9.63 13.30
C ASP A 122 -10.35 -10.14 12.06
N LEU A 123 -10.57 -9.50 10.90
CA LEU A 123 -9.94 -9.88 9.64
C LEU A 123 -9.48 -8.64 8.86
N VAL A 124 -8.17 -8.51 8.69
CA VAL A 124 -7.55 -7.38 8.00
C VAL A 124 -6.70 -7.89 6.84
N LEU A 125 -6.89 -7.30 5.65
CA LEU A 125 -5.97 -7.50 4.54
C LEU A 125 -4.82 -6.50 4.67
N ALA A 126 -3.61 -7.00 4.94
CA ALA A 126 -2.43 -6.18 5.12
C ALA A 126 -1.30 -6.56 4.15
N GLY A 127 -0.55 -5.57 3.66
CA GLY A 127 0.56 -5.81 2.77
C GLY A 127 1.22 -4.54 2.25
N GLY A 128 1.85 -4.63 1.08
CA GLY A 128 2.45 -3.47 0.44
C GLY A 128 2.53 -3.61 -1.07
N THR A 129 2.71 -2.49 -1.74
CA THR A 129 2.88 -2.41 -3.19
C THR A 129 3.78 -1.24 -3.55
N GLU A 130 4.38 -1.31 -4.73
CA GLU A 130 5.20 -0.24 -5.27
C GLU A 130 5.30 -0.39 -6.79
N SER A 131 5.39 0.73 -7.50
CA SER A 131 5.73 0.74 -8.93
C SER A 131 6.74 1.85 -9.20
N MET A 132 8.02 1.51 -9.04
CA MET A 132 9.12 2.44 -9.33
C MET A 132 9.11 2.97 -10.76
N SER A 133 8.57 2.19 -11.71
CA SER A 133 8.45 2.64 -13.10
C SER A 133 7.48 3.81 -13.29
N HIS A 134 6.53 3.97 -12.36
CA HIS A 134 5.56 5.08 -12.32
C HIS A 134 5.92 6.15 -11.28
N HIS A 135 7.11 6.08 -10.67
CA HIS A 135 7.52 7.05 -9.67
C HIS A 135 7.54 8.47 -10.29
N PRO A 136 6.82 9.44 -9.71
CA PRO A 136 6.76 10.78 -10.25
C PRO A 136 8.13 11.45 -10.17
N VAL A 137 8.46 12.23 -11.20
CA VAL A 137 9.67 13.06 -11.19
C VAL A 137 9.41 14.25 -10.26
N LEU A 138 10.15 14.31 -9.16
CA LEU A 138 10.13 15.44 -8.25
C LEU A 138 11.05 16.54 -8.75
N PHE A 139 10.50 17.74 -8.96
CA PHE A 139 11.27 18.91 -9.36
C PHE A 139 11.69 19.73 -8.14
N ASN A 140 12.94 20.25 -8.18
CA ASN A 140 13.40 21.19 -7.17
C ASN A 140 12.67 22.54 -7.31
N ARG A 141 12.78 23.41 -6.29
CA ARG A 141 12.09 24.71 -6.29
C ARG A 141 12.44 25.58 -7.49
N LEU A 142 13.68 25.53 -7.96
CA LEU A 142 14.14 26.31 -9.12
C LEU A 142 13.39 25.88 -10.40
N MET A 143 13.32 24.58 -10.65
CA MET A 143 12.62 24.02 -11.80
C MET A 143 11.11 24.29 -11.73
N VAL A 144 10.50 24.17 -10.54
CA VAL A 144 9.08 24.51 -10.35
C VAL A 144 8.83 25.99 -10.64
N ALA A 145 9.69 26.89 -10.15
CA ALA A 145 9.56 28.32 -10.41
C ALA A 145 9.77 28.66 -11.89
N TRP A 146 10.76 28.06 -12.52
CA TRP A 146 11.03 28.21 -13.94
C TRP A 146 9.85 27.73 -14.80
N LEU A 147 9.32 26.52 -14.54
CA LEU A 147 8.11 26.01 -15.21
C LEU A 147 6.91 26.94 -15.02
N GLY A 148 6.75 27.50 -13.81
CA GLY A 148 5.72 28.48 -13.51
C GLY A 148 5.84 29.73 -14.39
N GLN A 149 7.02 30.33 -14.46
CA GLN A 149 7.28 31.51 -15.31
C GLN A 149 7.09 31.19 -16.79
N TRP A 150 7.60 30.04 -17.24
CA TRP A 150 7.43 29.55 -18.61
C TRP A 150 5.95 29.40 -18.99
N SER A 151 5.12 28.88 -18.08
CA SER A 151 3.68 28.70 -18.32
C SER A 151 2.91 30.01 -18.46
N GLN A 152 3.38 31.07 -17.79
CA GLN A 152 2.75 32.41 -17.80
C GLN A 152 3.30 33.31 -18.92
N ALA A 153 4.42 32.93 -19.54
CA ALA A 153 5.08 33.73 -20.56
C ALA A 153 4.22 33.85 -21.84
N ARG A 154 3.93 35.11 -22.20
CA ARG A 154 3.11 35.49 -23.37
C ARG A 154 3.89 35.53 -24.69
N SER A 155 5.21 35.42 -24.65
CA SER A 155 6.05 35.38 -25.85
C SER A 155 7.06 34.24 -25.77
N ILE A 156 7.49 33.75 -26.94
CA ILE A 156 8.52 32.72 -27.06
C ILE A 156 9.84 33.20 -26.45
N SER A 157 10.19 34.48 -26.61
CA SER A 157 11.38 35.07 -26.00
C SER A 157 11.33 35.17 -24.47
N ALA A 158 10.13 35.23 -23.89
CA ALA A 158 9.96 35.21 -22.43
C ALA A 158 10.00 33.78 -21.86
N ARG A 159 9.82 32.75 -22.70
CA ARG A 159 9.92 31.32 -22.32
C ARG A 159 11.36 30.78 -22.27
N GLY A 160 12.33 31.49 -22.85
CA GLY A 160 13.74 31.05 -22.89
C GLY A 160 14.62 31.60 -21.76
N ARG A 161 14.05 32.38 -20.84
CA ARG A 161 14.73 32.93 -19.65
C ARG A 161 14.34 32.13 -18.41
#